data_AF-A0A370DPQ4-F1
#
_entry.id   AF-A0A370DPQ4-F1
#
_cell.length_a   1.000
_cell.length_b   1.000
_cell.length_c   1.000
_cell.angle_alpha   90.00
_cell.angle_beta   90.00
_cell.angle_gamma   90.00
#
_symmetry.space_group_name_H-M   'P 1'
#
loop_
_entity.id
_entity.type
_entity.pdbx_description
1 polymer ?
#
loop_
_entity_poly.entity_id
_entity_poly.type
_entity_poly.pdbx_seq_one_letter_code
_entity_poly.pdbx_strand_id
1 'polypeptide(L)'
;MGINKSAIDYSRQVSAELSNIAEEVFGNEAEIKQQEVKTLRQILNKANQPYLALCRQIGAERLLLADLEIPFSLSDIDSAYWPDLRLNLVDCDTGRKKKKNHLNPTVRDHFPFQQAIKEVATDFLDDYHHLVVK
;
A
#
# COMPACT_ATOMS: atom_id res chain seq x y z
N MET A 1 11.45 -27.91 9.44
CA MET A 1 12.24 -26.99 8.59
C MET A 1 11.43 -25.70 8.48
N GLY A 2 11.70 -24.73 9.34
CA GLY A 2 11.04 -23.42 9.27
C GLY A 2 11.61 -22.65 8.09
N ILE A 3 10.77 -22.22 7.17
CA ILE A 3 11.19 -21.34 6.08
C ILE A 3 11.56 -20.04 6.76
N ASN A 4 12.86 -19.73 6.79
CA ASN A 4 13.38 -18.45 7.26
C ASN A 4 12.90 -17.38 6.26
N LYS A 5 11.64 -16.95 6.38
CA LYS A 5 11.04 -15.96 5.48
C LYS A 5 11.76 -14.64 5.74
N SER A 6 12.67 -14.28 4.84
CA SER A 6 13.37 -13.03 4.93
C SER A 6 12.38 -11.86 4.76
N ALA A 7 12.70 -10.69 5.31
CA ALA A 7 11.95 -9.46 5.06
C ALA A 7 11.73 -9.16 3.55
N ILE A 8 12.67 -9.62 2.72
CA ILE A 8 12.62 -9.52 1.25
C ILE A 8 11.55 -10.43 0.65
N ASP A 9 11.38 -11.65 1.18
CA ASP A 9 10.35 -12.57 0.71
C ASP A 9 8.96 -12.07 1.09
N TYR A 10 8.84 -11.45 2.26
CA TYR A 10 7.59 -10.84 2.71
C TYR A 10 7.21 -9.62 1.87
N SER A 11 8.13 -8.69 1.60
CA SER A 11 7.83 -7.51 0.77
C SER A 11 7.43 -7.89 -0.64
N ARG A 12 8.04 -8.94 -1.20
CA ARG A 12 7.66 -9.51 -2.50
C ARG A 12 6.24 -10.10 -2.47
N GLN A 13 5.88 -10.83 -1.42
CA GLN A 13 4.53 -11.37 -1.25
C GLN A 13 3.50 -10.23 -1.14
N VAL A 14 3.73 -9.24 -0.29
CA VAL A 14 2.84 -8.06 -0.17
C VAL A 14 2.67 -7.36 -1.51
N SER A 15 3.75 -7.16 -2.25
CA SER A 15 3.69 -6.50 -3.54
C SER A 15 2.89 -7.31 -4.57
N ALA A 16 3.02 -8.63 -4.59
CA ALA A 16 2.25 -9.49 -5.48
C ALA A 16 0.75 -9.45 -5.13
N GLU A 17 0.41 -9.47 -3.84
CA GLU A 17 -0.97 -9.38 -3.39
C GLU A 17 -1.60 -8.02 -3.69
N LEU A 18 -0.85 -6.94 -3.51
CA LEU A 18 -1.28 -5.60 -3.91
C LEU A 18 -1.54 -5.51 -5.41
N SER A 19 -0.68 -6.11 -6.24
CA SER A 19 -0.90 -6.16 -7.69
C SER A 19 -2.17 -6.93 -8.04
N ASN A 20 -2.37 -8.12 -7.45
CA ASN A 20 -3.55 -8.94 -7.71
C ASN A 20 -4.84 -8.22 -7.31
N ILE A 21 -4.85 -7.57 -6.14
CA ILE A 21 -6.03 -6.81 -5.66
C ILE A 21 -6.25 -5.59 -6.54
N ALA A 22 -5.19 -4.91 -6.97
CA ALA A 22 -5.33 -3.76 -7.86
C ALA A 22 -5.90 -4.15 -9.22
N GLU A 23 -5.48 -5.28 -9.80
CA GLU A 23 -6.05 -5.82 -11.03
C GLU A 23 -7.52 -6.24 -10.83
N GLU A 24 -7.85 -6.87 -9.70
CA GLU A 24 -9.22 -7.30 -9.40
C GLU A 24 -10.18 -6.11 -9.21
N VAL A 25 -9.73 -5.08 -8.50
CA VAL A 25 -10.58 -3.95 -8.09
C VAL A 25 -10.60 -2.86 -9.15
N PHE A 26 -9.44 -2.42 -9.65
CA PHE A 26 -9.33 -1.29 -10.57
C PHE A 26 -9.25 -1.70 -12.05
N GLY A 27 -9.00 -2.97 -12.35
CA GLY A 27 -8.85 -3.44 -13.73
C GLY A 27 -7.76 -2.69 -14.50
N ASN A 28 -8.07 -2.26 -15.72
CA ASN A 28 -7.13 -1.57 -16.62
C ASN A 28 -6.92 -0.08 -16.28
N GLU A 29 -7.62 0.45 -15.27
CA GLU A 29 -7.55 1.88 -14.93
C GLU A 29 -6.43 2.21 -13.94
N ALA A 30 -5.85 1.20 -13.27
CA ALA A 30 -4.72 1.38 -12.36
C ALA A 30 -3.39 1.06 -13.02
N GLU A 31 -2.41 1.95 -12.83
CA GLU A 31 -1.01 1.64 -13.08
C GLU A 31 -0.31 1.24 -11.78
N ILE A 32 0.17 0.00 -11.71
CA ILE A 32 0.90 -0.49 -10.54
C ILE A 32 2.38 -0.14 -10.69
N LYS A 33 2.87 0.77 -9.84
CA LYS A 33 4.30 1.09 -9.77
C LYS A 33 4.90 0.64 -8.44
N GLN A 34 6.02 -0.08 -8.50
CA GLN A 34 6.82 -0.44 -7.32
C GLN A 34 7.98 0.56 -7.18
N GLN A 35 8.28 0.95 -5.94
CA GLN A 35 9.40 1.85 -5.63
C GLN A 35 10.15 1.36 -4.40
N GLU A 36 11.48 1.50 -4.40
CA GLU A 36 12.28 1.22 -3.23
C GLU A 36 11.85 2.10 -2.04
N VAL A 37 11.69 1.47 -0.86
CA VAL A 37 11.27 2.14 0.37
C VAL A 37 12.18 3.35 0.69
N LYS A 38 13.48 3.24 0.48
CA LYS A 38 14.44 4.33 0.71
C LYS A 38 14.14 5.55 -0.15
N THR A 39 13.84 5.34 -1.43
CA THR A 39 13.52 6.40 -2.39
C THR A 39 12.19 7.05 -2.03
N LEU A 40 11.17 6.25 -1.72
CA LEU A 40 9.88 6.75 -1.25
C LEU A 40 10.05 7.60 0.03
N ARG A 41 10.79 7.12 1.02
CA ARG A 41 11.08 7.85 2.26
C ARG A 41 11.84 9.16 2.01
N GLN A 42 12.77 9.19 1.07
CA GLN A 42 13.48 10.42 0.71
C GLN A 42 12.52 11.47 0.14
N ILE A 43 11.58 11.08 -0.71
CA ILE A 43 10.54 11.97 -1.25
C ILE A 43 9.64 12.46 -0.11
N LEU A 44 9.17 11.53 0.72
CA LEU A 44 8.24 11.82 1.81
C LEU A 44 8.83 12.72 2.90
N ASN A 45 10.13 12.62 3.17
CA ASN A 45 10.78 13.36 4.25
C ASN A 45 11.34 14.73 3.82
N LYS A 46 11.68 14.92 2.54
CA LYS A 46 12.38 16.14 2.08
C LYS A 46 11.46 17.23 1.52
N ALA A 47 10.23 16.89 1.14
CA ALA A 47 9.35 17.81 0.43
C ALA A 47 8.40 18.56 1.39
N ASN A 48 8.19 19.85 1.13
CA ASN A 48 7.15 20.65 1.80
C ASN A 48 5.74 20.12 1.51
N GLN A 49 5.55 19.46 0.36
CA GLN A 49 4.31 18.81 -0.06
C GLN A 49 4.64 17.43 -0.66
N PRO A 50 4.95 16.42 0.18
CA PRO A 50 5.56 15.18 -0.26
C PRO A 50 4.67 14.34 -1.19
N TYR A 51 3.37 14.32 -0.92
CA TYR A 51 2.42 13.55 -1.72
C TYR A 51 2.16 14.18 -3.10
N LEU A 52 2.13 15.51 -3.20
CA LEU A 52 2.08 16.23 -4.49
C LEU A 52 3.33 15.97 -5.32
N ALA A 53 4.51 15.97 -4.70
CA ALA A 53 5.76 15.65 -5.39
C ALA A 53 5.74 14.22 -5.93
N LEU A 54 5.27 13.25 -5.13
CA LEU A 54 5.12 11.86 -5.55
C LEU A 54 4.11 11.70 -6.71
N CYS A 55 2.97 12.38 -6.62
CA CYS A 55 1.97 12.39 -7.69
C CYS A 55 2.52 12.92 -9.01
N ARG A 56 3.27 14.03 -8.99
CA ARG A 56 3.90 14.60 -10.20
C ARG A 56 4.95 13.67 -10.80
N GLN A 57 5.70 12.96 -9.97
CA GLN A 57 6.68 11.98 -10.44
C GLN A 57 6.00 10.77 -11.11
N ILE A 58 4.88 10.31 -10.54
CA ILE A 58 4.15 9.14 -11.05
C ILE A 58 3.30 9.51 -12.26
N GLY A 59 2.83 10.75 -12.36
CA GLY A 59 1.94 11.22 -13.42
C GLY A 59 0.51 10.74 -13.25
N ALA A 60 0.08 10.45 -12.01
CA ALA A 60 -1.27 9.97 -11.72
C ALA A 60 -2.17 11.07 -11.16
N GLU A 61 -3.45 10.97 -11.44
CA GLU A 61 -4.48 11.84 -10.85
C GLU A 61 -4.76 11.45 -9.39
N ARG A 62 -4.61 10.19 -9.01
CA ARG A 62 -4.81 9.70 -7.64
C ARG A 62 -3.81 8.61 -7.32
N LEU A 63 -3.44 8.46 -6.05
CA LEU A 63 -2.55 7.36 -5.61
C LEU A 63 -3.15 6.60 -4.43
N LEU A 64 -3.18 5.28 -4.55
CA LEU A 64 -3.25 4.36 -3.42
C LEU A 64 -1.83 3.96 -3.03
N LEU A 65 -1.31 4.55 -1.95
CA LEU A 65 0.05 4.28 -1.48
C LEU A 65 0.05 3.22 -0.38
N ALA A 66 0.71 2.10 -0.64
CA ALA A 66 1.02 1.08 0.35
C ALA A 66 2.43 1.29 0.92
N ASP A 67 2.50 1.73 2.18
CA ASP A 67 3.75 1.91 2.94
C ASP A 67 3.94 0.72 3.89
N LEU A 68 4.85 -0.18 3.52
CA LEU A 68 5.20 -1.35 4.31
C LEU A 68 6.39 -1.05 5.22
N GLU A 69 6.17 -1.12 6.53
CA GLU A 69 7.20 -0.96 7.55
C GLU A 69 7.51 -2.33 8.18
N ILE A 70 8.70 -2.87 7.85
CA ILE A 70 9.16 -4.15 8.41
C ILE A 70 10.00 -3.84 9.65
N PRO A 71 9.55 -4.23 10.86
CA PRO A 71 10.34 -4.00 12.07
C PRO A 71 11.66 -4.80 12.03
N PHE A 72 12.74 -4.18 12.48
CA PHE A 72 14.13 -4.64 12.32
C PHE A 72 14.55 -5.88 13.14
N SER A 73 13.62 -6.59 13.80
CA SER A 73 13.95 -7.79 14.58
C SER A 73 13.24 -9.02 14.03
N LEU A 74 13.92 -9.74 13.14
CA LEU A 74 13.61 -11.13 12.83
C LEU A 74 14.00 -11.97 14.06
N SER A 75 13.06 -12.22 14.96
CA SER A 75 13.22 -13.23 16.01
C SER A 75 12.57 -14.54 15.54
N ASP A 76 13.09 -15.68 15.99
CA ASP A 76 12.73 -17.03 15.54
C ASP A 76 11.29 -17.48 15.94
N ILE A 77 10.38 -16.55 16.24
CA ILE A 77 9.01 -16.83 16.69
C ILE A 77 8.01 -16.45 15.59
N ASP A 78 7.46 -17.48 14.92
CA ASP A 78 6.51 -17.39 13.81
C ASP A 78 5.20 -16.62 14.13
N SER A 79 4.87 -16.40 15.40
CA SER A 79 3.57 -15.85 15.82
C SER A 79 3.54 -14.34 16.11
N ALA A 80 4.65 -13.60 16.00
CA ALA A 80 4.76 -12.33 16.71
C ALA A 80 4.86 -11.03 15.88
N TYR A 81 5.21 -11.02 14.59
CA TYR A 81 5.35 -9.74 13.88
C TYR A 81 4.91 -9.80 12.43
N TRP A 82 3.63 -9.47 12.21
CA TRP A 82 3.20 -8.99 10.91
C TRP A 82 3.76 -7.56 10.74
N PRO A 83 4.42 -7.25 9.61
CA PRO A 83 4.88 -5.89 9.36
C PRO A 83 3.70 -4.93 9.24
N ASP A 84 3.92 -3.69 9.70
CA ASP A 84 2.89 -2.66 9.69
C ASP A 84 2.70 -2.19 8.25
N LEU A 85 1.55 -2.54 7.66
CA LEU A 85 1.14 -2.08 6.34
C LEU A 85 0.17 -0.92 6.49
N ARG A 86 0.59 0.26 6.02
CA ARG A 86 -0.22 1.49 6.05
C ARG A 86 -0.66 1.85 4.65
N LEU A 87 -1.97 2.01 4.46
CA LEU A 87 -2.55 2.47 3.21
C LEU A 87 -2.92 3.95 3.30
N ASN A 88 -2.49 4.73 2.31
CA ASN A 88 -2.83 6.15 2.19
C ASN A 88 -3.49 6.40 0.84
N LEU A 89 -4.67 7.01 0.86
CA LEU A 89 -5.34 7.49 -0.34
C LEU A 89 -4.90 8.93 -0.56
N VAL A 90 -4.37 9.25 -1.73
CA VAL A 90 -3.83 10.58 -2.05
C VAL A 90 -4.60 11.16 -3.22
N ASP A 91 -5.15 12.34 -3.00
CA ASP A 91 -5.63 13.23 -4.06
C ASP A 91 -4.44 14.01 -4.63
N CYS A 92 -4.11 13.80 -5.92
CA CYS A 92 -2.95 14.44 -6.53
C CYS A 92 -3.18 15.88 -6.96
N ASP A 93 -4.42 16.37 -6.99
CA ASP A 93 -4.70 17.78 -7.26
C ASP A 93 -4.34 18.64 -6.05
N THR A 94 -4.68 18.13 -4.86
CA THR A 94 -4.50 18.87 -3.60
C THR A 94 -3.32 18.40 -2.75
N GLY A 95 -2.78 17.21 -3.03
CA GLY A 95 -1.77 16.53 -2.21
C GLY A 95 -2.27 16.08 -0.85
N ARG A 96 -3.58 16.16 -0.61
CA ARG A 96 -4.19 15.72 0.64
C ARG A 96 -4.22 14.20 0.66
N LYS A 97 -3.88 13.64 1.83
CA LYS A 97 -4.04 12.21 2.08
C LYS A 97 -5.18 11.93 3.05
N LYS A 98 -5.95 10.89 2.77
CA LYS A 98 -6.83 10.23 3.73
C LYS A 98 -6.09 9.00 4.23
N LYS A 99 -5.73 9.00 5.52
CA LYS A 99 -5.06 7.86 6.15
C LYS A 99 -6.10 6.77 6.38
N LYS A 100 -5.90 5.58 5.83
CA LYS A 100 -6.61 4.38 6.27
C LYS A 100 -5.75 3.69 7.32
N ASN A 101 -6.40 3.21 8.38
CA ASN A 101 -5.75 2.72 9.60
C ASN A 101 -4.87 1.49 9.34
N HIS A 102 -4.06 1.16 10.34
CA HIS A 102 -3.29 -0.09 10.44
C HIS A 102 -4.20 -1.27 10.06
N LEU A 103 -3.78 -2.04 9.06
CA LEU A 103 -4.51 -3.25 8.66
C LEU A 103 -4.33 -4.30 9.74
N ASN A 104 -5.42 -4.94 10.14
CA ASN A 104 -5.35 -6.06 11.08
C ASN A 104 -5.21 -7.37 10.31
N PRO A 105 -4.30 -8.27 10.71
CA PRO A 105 -4.11 -9.55 10.06
C PRO A 105 -5.32 -10.47 10.32
N THR A 106 -5.81 -11.15 9.29
CA THR A 106 -6.90 -12.11 9.36
C THR A 106 -6.39 -13.52 9.10
N VAL A 107 -6.67 -14.45 10.03
CA VAL A 107 -6.11 -15.83 10.04
C VAL A 107 -6.62 -16.69 8.87
N ARG A 108 -7.71 -16.31 8.22
CA ARG A 108 -8.35 -17.08 7.15
C ARG A 108 -7.93 -16.69 5.74
N ASP A 109 -7.14 -15.63 5.60
CA ASP A 109 -6.69 -15.17 4.29
C ASP A 109 -5.44 -15.96 3.86
N HIS A 110 -5.28 -16.18 2.56
CA HIS A 110 -4.03 -16.77 2.03
C HIS A 110 -2.85 -15.81 2.20
N PHE A 111 -3.14 -14.51 2.31
CA PHE A 111 -2.26 -13.46 2.78
C PHE A 111 -2.95 -12.64 3.90
N PRO A 112 -2.37 -12.47 5.10
CA PRO A 112 -3.06 -11.95 6.27
C PRO A 112 -3.78 -10.60 6.12
N PHE A 113 -3.41 -9.77 5.14
CA PHE A 113 -4.04 -8.47 4.92
C PHE A 113 -4.89 -8.40 3.65
N GLN A 114 -5.13 -9.52 2.97
CA GLN A 114 -5.81 -9.54 1.67
C GLN A 114 -7.19 -8.86 1.73
N GLN A 115 -8.07 -9.30 2.63
CA GLN A 115 -9.41 -8.72 2.74
C GLN A 115 -9.35 -7.23 3.09
N ALA A 116 -8.49 -6.87 4.05
CA ALA A 116 -8.37 -5.49 4.49
C ALA A 116 -7.85 -4.56 3.38
N ILE A 117 -6.89 -5.00 2.56
CA ILE A 117 -6.42 -4.24 1.39
C ILE A 117 -7.56 -4.09 0.37
N LYS A 118 -8.30 -5.17 0.11
CA LYS A 118 -9.42 -5.17 -0.84
C LYS A 118 -10.54 -4.23 -0.42
N GLU A 119 -10.88 -4.20 0.86
CA GLU A 119 -11.84 -3.24 1.42
C GLU A 119 -11.36 -1.80 1.22
N VAL A 120 -10.08 -1.51 1.51
CA VAL A 120 -9.54 -0.15 1.28
C VAL A 120 -9.52 0.22 -0.20
N ALA A 121 -9.19 -0.70 -1.09
CA ALA A 121 -9.20 -0.47 -2.54
C ALA A 121 -10.63 -0.23 -3.07
N THR A 122 -11.62 -0.96 -2.56
CA THR A 122 -13.03 -0.78 -2.92
C THR A 122 -13.56 0.56 -2.39
N ASP A 123 -13.27 0.88 -1.12
CA ASP A 123 -13.64 2.17 -0.53
C ASP A 123 -12.97 3.34 -1.26
N PHE A 124 -11.74 3.14 -1.77
CA PHE A 124 -11.09 4.11 -2.65
C PHE A 124 -11.96 4.32 -3.88
N LEU A 125 -12.28 3.28 -4.65
CA LEU A 125 -13.16 3.40 -5.83
C LEU A 125 -14.49 4.09 -5.53
N ASP A 126 -15.19 3.66 -4.49
CA ASP A 126 -16.47 4.24 -4.09
C ASP A 126 -16.31 5.71 -3.70
N ASP A 127 -15.20 6.06 -3.03
CA ASP A 127 -14.85 7.43 -2.69
C ASP A 127 -14.62 8.30 -3.95
N TYR A 128 -14.33 7.70 -5.12
CA TYR A 128 -14.10 8.44 -6.38
C TYR A 128 -15.27 8.38 -7.35
N HIS A 129 -16.06 7.30 -7.37
CA HIS A 129 -17.25 7.21 -8.23
C HIS A 129 -18.23 8.37 -7.98
N HIS A 130 -18.29 8.90 -6.76
CA HIS A 130 -19.12 10.04 -6.41
C HIS A 130 -18.47 11.41 -6.71
N LEU A 131 -17.18 11.45 -7.03
CA LEU A 131 -16.43 12.65 -7.39
C LEU A 131 -16.31 12.84 -8.92
N VAL A 132 -16.53 11.77 -9.70
CA VAL A 132 -16.66 11.83 -11.17
C VAL A 132 -18.11 12.17 -11.54
N VAL A 133 -18.50 13.42 -11.28
CA VAL A 133 -19.66 14.02 -11.99
C VAL A 133 -19.08 14.81 -13.15
N LYS A 134 -19.37 14.35 -14.39
CA LYS A 134 -19.03 15.07 -15.63
C LYS A 134 -19.66 16.45 -15.68
#